data_AF-A0A5S5AZ56-F1
#
_entry.id   AF-A0A5S5AZ56-F1
#
_cell.length_a   1.000
_cell.length_b   1.000
_cell.length_c   1.000
_cell.angle_alpha   90.00
_cell.angle_beta   90.00
_cell.angle_gamma   90.00
#
_symmetry.space_group_name_H-M   'P 1'
#
loop_
_entity.id
_entity.type
_entity.pdbx_description
1 polymer ?
#
loop_
_entity_poly.entity_id
_entity_poly.type
_entity_poly.pdbx_seq_one_letter_code
_entity_poly.pdbx_strand_id
1 'polypeptide(L)'
;MKPVKTGMETEDLLVLLRLMNFGMGILTVLFSFRLFFKNKSLFPLFIAAAIITAGPVEDLIMSRVSPEQRPVIDQLTSLGFLVFLFLALLSSHLKAG
;
A
#
# COMPACT_ATOMS: atom_id res chain seq x y z
N MET A 1 -21.49 -25.79 -7.12
CA MET A 1 -20.17 -25.39 -7.65
C MET A 1 -19.21 -26.56 -7.45
N LYS A 2 -18.59 -27.07 -8.52
CA LYS A 2 -17.55 -28.10 -8.39
C LYS A 2 -16.25 -27.41 -7.93
N PRO A 3 -15.51 -27.96 -6.95
CA PRO A 3 -14.24 -27.38 -6.54
C PRO A 3 -13.27 -27.44 -7.72
N VAL A 4 -12.71 -26.29 -8.08
CA VAL A 4 -11.64 -26.20 -9.07
C VAL A 4 -10.44 -26.91 -8.46
N LYS A 5 -10.00 -28.03 -9.06
CA LYS A 5 -8.72 -28.66 -8.74
C LYS A 5 -7.59 -27.80 -9.31
N THR A 6 -7.30 -26.68 -8.68
CA THR A 6 -5.98 -26.05 -8.79
C THR A 6 -5.03 -26.92 -7.99
N GLY A 7 -4.06 -27.55 -8.65
CA GLY A 7 -3.05 -28.42 -8.01
C GLY A 7 -2.02 -27.67 -7.16
N MET A 8 -2.44 -26.60 -6.48
CA MET A 8 -1.61 -25.77 -5.62
C MET A 8 -2.31 -25.71 -4.26
N GLU A 9 -1.60 -26.02 -3.18
CA GLU A 9 -2.16 -25.95 -1.84
C GLU A 9 -2.44 -24.49 -1.46
N THR A 10 -3.44 -24.26 -0.60
CA THR A 10 -3.91 -22.91 -0.23
C THR A 10 -2.78 -22.04 0.34
N GLU A 11 -1.81 -22.65 1.02
CA GLU A 11 -0.65 -21.98 1.59
C GLU A 11 0.29 -21.42 0.51
N ASP A 12 0.58 -22.20 -0.53
CA ASP A 12 1.41 -21.78 -1.66
C ASP A 12 0.80 -20.58 -2.40
N LEU A 13 -0.53 -20.61 -2.58
CA LEU A 13 -1.26 -19.50 -3.19
C LEU A 13 -1.14 -18.22 -2.36
N LEU A 14 -1.28 -18.32 -1.04
CA LEU A 14 -1.13 -17.17 -0.14
C LEU A 14 0.28 -16.60 -0.16
N VAL A 15 1.31 -17.45 -0.25
CA VAL A 15 2.71 -17.01 -0.37
C VAL A 15 2.92 -16.28 -1.70
N LEU A 16 2.43 -16.84 -2.81
CA LEU A 16 2.54 -16.21 -4.13
C LEU A 16 1.85 -14.84 -4.16
N LEU A 17 0.62 -14.74 -3.65
CA LEU A 17 -0.12 -13.48 -3.57
C LEU A 17 0.62 -12.45 -2.71
N ARG A 18 1.24 -12.87 -1.60
CA ARG A 18 2.04 -11.98 -0.75
C ARG A 18 3.25 -11.42 -1.49
N LEU A 19 3.98 -12.29 -2.19
CA LEU A 19 5.14 -11.89 -3.00
C LEU A 19 4.74 -10.94 -4.13
N MET A 20 3.65 -11.24 -4.83
CA MET A 20 3.12 -10.37 -5.88
C MET A 20 2.71 -9.00 -5.33
N ASN A 21 1.99 -8.97 -4.20
CA ASN A 21 1.57 -7.73 -3.57
C ASN A 21 2.77 -6.87 -3.15
N PHE A 22 3.76 -7.48 -2.49
CA PHE A 22 4.99 -6.81 -2.09
C PHE A 22 5.78 -6.28 -3.30
N GLY A 23 5.95 -7.10 -4.34
CA GLY A 23 6.63 -6.71 -5.58
C GLY A 23 5.93 -5.54 -6.28
N MET A 24 4.60 -5.59 -6.38
CA MET A 24 3.79 -4.49 -6.94
C MET A 24 3.91 -3.21 -6.11
N GLY A 25 3.96 -3.32 -4.77
CA GLY A 25 4.21 -2.19 -3.88
C GLY A 25 5.56 -1.53 -4.15
N ILE A 26 6.65 -2.30 -4.21
CA ILE A 26 8.00 -1.80 -4.52
C ILE A 26 8.01 -1.11 -5.88
N LEU A 27 7.47 -1.76 -6.92
CA LEU A 27 7.44 -1.19 -8.26
C LEU A 27 6.69 0.13 -8.26
N THR A 28 5.52 0.19 -7.61
CA THR A 28 4.72 1.42 -7.52
C THR A 28 5.51 2.54 -6.85
N VAL A 29 6.20 2.28 -5.73
CA VAL A 29 7.04 3.27 -5.05
C VAL A 29 8.17 3.76 -5.97
N LEU A 30 8.90 2.86 -6.61
CA LEU A 30 9.99 3.22 -7.53
C LEU A 30 9.51 4.05 -8.72
N PHE A 31 8.41 3.64 -9.36
CA PHE A 31 7.79 4.39 -10.45
C PHE A 31 7.29 5.75 -9.99
N SER A 32 6.73 5.83 -8.79
CA SER A 32 6.27 7.09 -8.21
C SER A 32 7.41 8.09 -8.02
N PHE A 33 8.54 7.66 -7.46
CA PHE A 33 9.73 8.50 -7.36
C PHE A 33 10.25 8.93 -8.73
N ARG A 34 10.33 8.00 -9.69
CA ARG A 34 10.74 8.32 -11.06
C ARG A 34 9.84 9.38 -11.70
N LEU A 35 8.52 9.25 -11.55
CA LEU A 35 7.54 10.22 -12.06
C LEU A 35 7.65 11.57 -11.35
N PHE A 36 7.91 11.59 -10.05
CA PHE A 36 8.19 12.83 -9.33
C PHE A 36 9.42 13.54 -9.88
N PHE A 37 10.54 12.85 -10.08
CA PHE A 37 11.75 13.48 -10.61
C PHE A 37 11.56 13.99 -12.04
N LYS A 38 10.83 13.25 -12.89
CA LYS A 38 10.58 13.62 -14.29
C LYS A 38 9.59 14.78 -14.42
N ASN A 39 8.46 14.71 -13.72
CA ASN A 39 7.33 15.61 -13.95
C ASN A 39 7.14 16.63 -12.83
N LYS A 40 7.96 16.60 -11.77
CA LYS A 40 7.79 17.39 -10.52
C LYS A 40 6.37 17.26 -9.97
N SER A 41 5.75 16.10 -10.12
CA SER A 41 4.36 15.84 -9.69
C SER A 41 4.36 15.20 -8.31
N LEU A 42 3.66 15.80 -7.36
CA LEU A 42 3.53 15.26 -5.99
C LEU A 42 2.51 14.12 -5.91
N PHE A 43 1.51 14.10 -6.81
CA PHE A 43 0.54 13.01 -6.96
C PHE A 43 1.13 11.59 -6.76
N PRO A 44 2.14 11.17 -7.54
CA PRO A 44 2.73 9.84 -7.39
C PRO A 44 3.40 9.62 -6.02
N LEU A 45 3.99 10.66 -5.41
CA LEU A 45 4.60 10.52 -4.08
C LEU A 45 3.56 10.27 -3.00
N PHE A 46 2.39 10.91 -3.09
CA PHE A 46 1.29 10.64 -2.17
C PHE A 46 0.76 9.21 -2.30
N ILE A 47 0.68 8.67 -3.52
CA ILE A 47 0.35 7.25 -3.73
C ILE A 47 1.40 6.33 -3.10
N ALA A 48 2.69 6.64 -3.27
CA ALA A 48 3.77 5.86 -2.66
C ALA A 48 3.71 5.91 -1.12
N ALA A 49 3.45 7.09 -0.54
CA ALA A 49 3.29 7.25 0.90
C ALA A 49 2.10 6.46 1.45
N ALA A 50 0.97 6.45 0.73
CA ALA A 50 -0.19 5.63 1.09
C ALA A 50 0.18 4.15 1.18
N ILE A 51 0.83 3.58 0.16
CA ILE A 51 1.26 2.17 0.14
C ILE A 51 2.22 1.86 1.29
N ILE A 52 3.21 2.73 1.54
CA ILE A 52 4.18 2.55 2.62
C ILE A 52 3.48 2.56 3.99
N THR A 53 2.45 3.40 4.15
CA THR A 53 1.72 3.57 5.41
C THR A 53 0.87 2.35 5.75
N ALA A 54 0.08 1.87 4.78
CA ALA A 54 -0.82 0.72 4.95
C ALA A 54 -0.14 -0.66 4.89
N GLY A 55 1.16 -0.71 4.60
CA GLY A 55 1.92 -1.96 4.55
C GLY A 55 3.09 -1.90 5.51
N PRO A 56 4.30 -1.54 5.03
CA PRO A 56 5.52 -1.57 5.83
C PRO A 56 5.42 -0.87 7.19
N VAL A 57 4.82 0.32 7.24
CA VAL A 57 4.73 1.08 8.51
C VAL A 57 3.76 0.40 9.47
N GLU A 58 2.59 -0.03 9.00
CA GLU A 58 1.63 -0.79 9.80
C GLU A 58 2.26 -2.06 10.35
N ASP A 59 2.87 -2.89 9.50
CA ASP A 59 3.52 -4.14 9.90
C ASP A 59 4.60 -3.90 10.96
N LEU A 60 5.41 -2.86 10.78
CA LEU A 60 6.44 -2.49 11.74
C LEU A 60 5.84 -2.09 13.10
N ILE A 61 4.78 -1.29 13.12
CA ILE A 61 4.12 -0.89 14.38
C ILE A 61 3.45 -2.11 15.03
N MET A 62 2.72 -2.90 14.25
CA MET A 62 2.04 -4.13 14.70
C MET A 62 3.00 -5.13 15.36
N SER A 63 4.26 -5.19 14.91
CA SER A 63 5.30 -6.03 15.50
C SER A 63 5.77 -5.56 16.90
N ARG A 64 5.44 -4.33 17.29
CA ARG A 64 5.92 -3.68 18.53
C ARG A 64 4.83 -3.43 19.57
N VAL A 65 3.56 -3.64 19.23
CA VAL A 65 2.40 -3.39 20.10
C VAL A 65 1.77 -4.67 20.62
N SER A 66 1.08 -4.58 21.76
CA SER A 66 0.32 -5.72 22.29
C SER A 66 -0.88 -6.05 21.40
N PRO A 67 -1.39 -7.30 21.41
CA PRO A 67 -2.56 -7.68 20.62
C PRO A 67 -3.79 -6.80 20.86
N GLU A 68 -4.00 -6.27 22.07
CA GLU A 68 -5.13 -5.39 22.37
C GLU A 68 -5.06 -4.04 21.65
N GLN A 69 -3.85 -3.57 21.31
CA GLN A 69 -3.63 -2.29 20.65
C GLN A 69 -3.74 -2.38 19.12
N ARG A 70 -3.63 -3.58 18.55
CA ARG A 70 -3.61 -3.79 17.09
C ARG A 70 -4.82 -3.18 16.36
N PRO A 71 -6.08 -3.32 16.83
CA PRO A 71 -7.21 -2.71 16.14
C PRO A 71 -7.10 -1.18 16.06
N VAL A 72 -6.51 -0.53 17.07
CA VAL A 72 -6.31 0.92 17.04
C VAL A 72 -5.24 1.29 16.02
N ILE A 73 -4.15 0.53 15.94
CA ILE A 73 -3.09 0.76 14.95
C ILE A 73 -3.62 0.58 13.53
N ASP A 74 -4.40 -0.47 13.27
CA ASP A 74 -5.06 -0.73 11.97
C ASP A 74 -5.94 0.44 11.52
N GLN A 75 -6.72 1.02 12.43
CA GLN A 75 -7.54 2.19 12.12
C GLN A 75 -6.71 3.46 11.88
N LEU A 76 -5.62 3.65 12.63
CA LEU A 76 -4.71 4.78 12.45
C LEU A 76 -3.96 4.71 11.11
N THR A 77 -3.46 3.54 10.73
CA THR A 77 -2.75 3.35 9.45
C THR A 77 -3.73 3.44 8.27
N SER A 78 -4.94 2.93 8.42
CA SER A 78 -6.05 3.13 7.46
C SER A 78 -6.41 4.60 7.26
N LEU A 79 -6.50 5.38 8.35
CA LEU A 79 -6.70 6.83 8.26
C LEU A 79 -5.53 7.52 7.55
N GLY A 80 -4.29 7.16 7.89
CA GLY A 80 -3.10 7.67 7.21
C GLY A 80 -3.10 7.39 5.71
N PHE A 81 -3.47 6.17 5.31
CA PHE A 81 -3.65 5.77 3.92
C PHE A 81 -4.69 6.65 3.20
N LEU A 82 -5.85 6.87 3.81
CA LEU A 82 -6.90 7.72 3.24
C LEU A 82 -6.46 9.19 3.11
N VAL A 83 -5.72 9.71 4.09
CA VAL A 83 -5.15 11.06 4.03
C VAL A 83 -4.20 11.19 2.83
N PHE A 84 -3.30 10.23 2.63
CA PHE A 84 -2.39 10.27 1.49
C PHE A 84 -3.12 10.12 0.14
N LEU A 85 -4.13 9.26 0.06
CA LEU A 85 -4.98 9.18 -1.14
C LEU A 85 -5.70 10.51 -1.41
N PHE A 86 -6.25 11.15 -0.39
CA PHE A 86 -6.91 12.44 -0.54
C PHE A 86 -5.93 13.52 -1.02
N LEU A 87 -4.73 13.58 -0.45
CA LEU A 87 -3.67 14.48 -0.91
C LEU A 87 -3.25 14.20 -2.36
N ALA A 88 -3.22 12.92 -2.77
CA ALA A 88 -3.00 12.57 -4.16
C ALA A 88 -4.09 13.19 -5.06
N LEU A 89 -5.36 12.97 -4.74
CA LEU A 89 -6.47 13.54 -5.50
C LEU A 89 -6.38 15.06 -5.59
N LEU A 90 -6.14 15.77 -4.48
CA LEU A 90 -5.96 17.22 -4.48
C LEU A 90 -4.79 17.66 -5.36
N SER A 91 -3.64 16.98 -5.25
CA SER A 91 -2.45 17.29 -6.06
C SER A 91 -2.67 17.07 -7.54
N SER A 92 -3.54 16.13 -7.93
CA SER A 92 -3.85 15.88 -9.34
C SER A 92 -4.67 17.03 -9.95
N HIS A 93 -5.54 17.67 -9.16
CA HIS A 93 -6.41 18.75 -9.61
C HIS A 93 -5.69 20.11 -9.63
N LEU A 94 -4.79 20.36 -8.69
CA LEU A 94 -3.98 21.59 -8.62
C LEU A 94 -3.02 21.79 -9.80
N LYS A 95 -2.75 20.74 -10.58
CA LYS A 95 -1.87 20.79 -11.76
C LYS A 95 -2.61 20.93 -13.09
N ALA A 96 -3.94 20.90 -13.06
CA ALA A 96 -4.82 20.99 -14.22
C ALA A 96 -5.44 22.40 -14.41
N GLY A 97 -5.06 23.37 -13.56
CA GLY A 97 -5.44 24.78 -13.65
C GLY A 97 -4.26 25.67 -14.02
#